data_AF-A0A960I0K5-F1
#
_entry.id   AF-A0A960I0K5-F1
#
_cell.length_a   1.000
_cell.length_b   1.000
_cell.length_c   1.000
_cell.angle_alpha   90.00
_cell.angle_beta   90.00
_cell.angle_gamma   90.00
#
_symmetry.space_group_name_H-M   'P 1'
#
loop_
_entity.id
_entity.type
_entity.pdbx_description
1 polymer ?
#
loop_
_entity_poly.entity_id
_entity_poly.type
_entity_poly.pdbx_seq_one_letter_code
_entity_poly.pdbx_strand_id
1 'polypeptide(L)'
;MPAVGRVLPWRRSSAPASVETAPLLEAFRSHHPKTSTALISKAYELAAEAHKGQSRRSGEPYINHPLAVAFIVADLGLDDVTIAAALLHDSVEDTGVTLEKLSSEFGEDVAWIVDGVTKLDRVQFDSKAAQQAATMRKMLVAMAQDLRVLIIKLADRL
;
A
#
# COMPACT_ATOMS: atom_id res chain seq x y z
N MET A 1 -27.72 13.39 -49.00
CA MET A 1 -28.17 12.96 -47.66
C MET A 1 -27.07 12.08 -47.06
N PRO A 2 -26.23 12.60 -46.15
CA PRO A 2 -25.05 11.89 -45.66
C PRO A 2 -25.41 11.02 -44.44
N ALA A 3 -24.94 9.78 -44.42
CA ALA A 3 -24.98 8.94 -43.22
C ALA A 3 -23.64 9.07 -42.50
N VAL A 4 -23.59 9.93 -41.49
CA VAL A 4 -22.45 10.07 -40.59
C VAL A 4 -22.39 8.83 -39.71
N GLY A 5 -21.42 7.95 -39.98
CA GLY A 5 -21.10 6.81 -39.13
C GLY A 5 -20.63 7.31 -37.76
N ARG A 6 -21.40 7.00 -36.72
CA ARG A 6 -21.03 7.28 -35.32
C ARG A 6 -19.76 6.52 -34.98
N VAL A 7 -18.65 7.25 -34.88
CA VAL A 7 -17.41 6.77 -34.27
C VAL A 7 -17.69 6.67 -32.77
N LEU A 8 -17.74 5.45 -32.23
CA LEU A 8 -17.86 5.24 -30.79
C LEU A 8 -16.59 5.75 -30.10
N PRO A 9 -16.71 6.52 -29.00
CA PRO A 9 -15.56 7.03 -28.29
C PRO A 9 -14.84 5.86 -27.63
N TRP A 10 -13.57 5.72 -28.00
CA TRP A 10 -12.59 4.81 -27.41
C TRP A 10 -12.70 4.83 -25.88
N ARG A 11 -13.18 3.73 -25.29
CA ARG A 11 -13.04 3.48 -23.86
C ARG A 11 -11.54 3.34 -23.64
N ARG A 12 -10.91 4.28 -22.93
CA ARG A 12 -9.51 4.13 -22.48
C ARG A 12 -9.44 2.82 -21.69
N SER A 13 -8.91 1.78 -22.30
CA SER A 13 -8.52 0.56 -21.61
C SER A 13 -7.36 0.94 -20.67
N SER A 14 -7.68 1.21 -19.41
CA SER A 14 -6.74 0.93 -18.32
C SER A 14 -6.40 -0.55 -18.45
N ALA A 15 -5.12 -0.88 -18.61
CA ALA A 15 -4.68 -2.27 -18.46
C ALA A 15 -5.25 -2.80 -17.12
N PRO A 16 -5.82 -4.02 -17.09
CA PRO A 16 -6.70 -4.37 -15.99
C PRO A 16 -5.85 -4.60 -14.75
N ALA A 17 -6.14 -3.83 -13.69
CA ALA A 17 -5.62 -4.00 -12.34
C ALA A 17 -5.56 -5.47 -11.87
N SER A 18 -6.37 -6.35 -12.48
CA SER A 18 -6.42 -7.78 -12.23
C SER A 18 -5.15 -8.56 -12.59
N VAL A 19 -4.33 -8.13 -13.55
CA VAL A 19 -3.13 -8.91 -13.95
C VAL A 19 -1.97 -8.66 -12.98
N GLU A 20 -1.74 -7.39 -12.61
CA GLU A 20 -0.64 -7.02 -11.71
C GLU A 20 -0.91 -7.50 -10.27
N THR A 21 -2.18 -7.47 -9.83
CA THR A 21 -2.56 -7.91 -8.49
C THR A 21 -2.76 -9.43 -8.36
N ALA A 22 -2.81 -10.18 -9.47
CA ALA A 22 -3.12 -11.62 -9.42
C ALA A 22 -2.21 -12.41 -8.46
N PRO A 23 -0.87 -12.25 -8.47
CA PRO A 23 0.01 -12.97 -7.55
C PRO A 23 -0.26 -12.61 -6.08
N LEU A 24 -0.52 -11.34 -5.79
CA LEU A 24 -0.87 -10.87 -4.46
C LEU A 24 -2.18 -11.49 -3.96
N LEU A 25 -3.21 -11.49 -4.81
CA LEU A 25 -4.51 -12.05 -4.47
C LEU A 25 -4.47 -13.56 -4.30
N GLU A 26 -3.63 -14.26 -5.07
CA GLU A 26 -3.40 -15.69 -4.93
C GLU A 26 -2.69 -16.02 -3.62
N ALA A 27 -1.59 -15.31 -3.31
CA ALA A 27 -0.88 -15.45 -2.03
C ALA A 27 -1.82 -15.23 -0.85
N PHE A 28 -2.61 -14.15 -0.87
CA PHE A 28 -3.61 -13.88 0.17
C PHE A 28 -4.65 -15.00 0.32
N ARG A 29 -5.21 -15.48 -0.81
CA ARG A 29 -6.24 -16.54 -0.79
C ARG A 29 -5.71 -17.88 -0.29
N SER A 30 -4.40 -18.14 -0.42
CA SER A 30 -3.80 -19.36 0.11
C SER A 30 -3.91 -19.46 1.64
N HIS A 31 -3.87 -18.31 2.33
CA HIS A 31 -4.06 -18.19 3.78
C HIS A 31 -5.50 -17.86 4.17
N HIS A 32 -6.24 -17.13 3.32
CA HIS A 32 -7.57 -16.58 3.62
C HIS A 32 -8.62 -16.94 2.55
N PRO A 33 -8.93 -18.24 2.33
CA PRO A 33 -9.72 -18.70 1.18
C PRO A 33 -11.18 -18.23 1.18
N LYS A 34 -11.70 -17.77 2.32
CA LYS A 34 -13.10 -17.33 2.49
C LYS A 34 -13.24 -15.82 2.57
N THR A 35 -12.14 -15.07 2.61
CA THR A 35 -12.15 -13.62 2.80
C THR A 35 -12.26 -12.93 1.45
N SER A 36 -13.03 -11.83 1.40
CA SER A 36 -13.18 -11.04 0.19
C SER A 36 -11.87 -10.32 -0.15
N THR A 37 -11.49 -10.30 -1.43
CA THR A 37 -10.33 -9.54 -1.91
C THR A 37 -10.66 -8.08 -2.25
N ALA A 38 -11.92 -7.65 -2.04
CA ALA A 38 -12.39 -6.34 -2.48
C ALA A 38 -11.62 -5.18 -1.82
N LEU A 39 -11.29 -5.30 -0.53
CA LEU A 39 -10.52 -4.27 0.19
C LEU A 39 -9.12 -4.10 -0.42
N ILE A 40 -8.45 -5.21 -0.70
CA ILE A 40 -7.10 -5.25 -1.31
C ILE A 40 -7.14 -4.65 -2.72
N SER A 41 -8.11 -5.05 -3.55
CA SER A 41 -8.26 -4.52 -4.91
C SER A 41 -8.52 -3.01 -4.89
N LYS A 42 -9.40 -2.53 -4.00
CA LYS A 42 -9.68 -1.09 -3.84
C LYS A 42 -8.43 -0.32 -3.39
N ALA A 43 -7.64 -0.89 -2.49
CA ALA A 43 -6.42 -0.25 -1.98
C ALA A 43 -5.37 -0.12 -3.09
N TYR A 44 -5.19 -1.18 -3.90
CA TYR A 44 -4.31 -1.14 -5.05
C TYR A 44 -4.76 -0.08 -6.07
N GLU A 45 -6.06 0.01 -6.39
CA GLU A 45 -6.56 1.02 -7.32
C GLU A 45 -6.26 2.45 -6.85
N LEU A 46 -6.46 2.73 -5.56
CA LEU A 46 -6.13 4.03 -4.98
C LEU A 46 -4.62 4.30 -5.04
N ALA A 47 -3.79 3.34 -4.64
CA ALA A 47 -2.33 3.49 -4.67
C ALA A 47 -1.81 3.70 -6.11
N ALA A 48 -2.31 2.92 -7.06
CA ALA A 48 -1.92 3.00 -8.46
C ALA A 48 -2.29 4.37 -9.08
N GLU A 49 -3.46 4.92 -8.75
CA GLU A 49 -3.85 6.26 -9.20
C GLU A 49 -3.06 7.35 -8.47
N ALA A 50 -2.82 7.20 -7.16
CA ALA A 50 -2.07 8.17 -6.37
C ALA A 50 -0.60 8.31 -6.85
N HIS A 51 0.03 7.19 -7.19
CA HIS A 51 1.41 7.12 -7.67
C HIS A 51 1.54 7.16 -9.21
N LYS A 52 0.46 7.53 -9.90
CA LYS A 52 0.43 7.56 -11.37
C LYS A 52 1.39 8.59 -11.94
N GLY A 53 2.24 8.13 -12.85
CA GLY A 53 3.28 8.98 -13.44
C GLY A 53 4.50 9.19 -12.53
N GLN A 54 4.51 8.58 -11.34
CA GLN A 54 5.69 8.52 -10.49
C GLN A 54 6.53 7.29 -10.87
N SER A 55 7.83 7.50 -10.97
CA SER A 55 8.81 6.45 -11.25
C SER A 55 9.82 6.36 -10.11
N ARG A 56 10.29 5.14 -9.82
CA ARG A 56 11.44 4.94 -8.93
C ARG A 56 12.73 5.40 -9.63
N ARG A 57 13.83 5.48 -8.88
CA ARG A 57 15.17 5.79 -9.42
C ARG A 57 15.64 4.81 -10.52
N SER A 58 15.11 3.59 -10.52
CA SER A 58 15.35 2.57 -11.56
C SER A 58 14.64 2.86 -12.88
N GLY A 59 13.65 3.77 -12.89
CA GLY A 59 12.77 4.05 -14.04
C GLY A 59 11.47 3.23 -14.06
N GLU A 60 11.30 2.28 -13.13
CA GLU A 60 10.08 1.48 -13.02
C GLU A 60 8.93 2.29 -12.37
N PRO A 61 7.65 1.92 -12.65
CA PRO A 61 6.50 2.52 -11.98
C PRO A 61 6.59 2.39 -10.46
N TYR A 62 6.28 3.47 -9.73
CA TYR A 62 6.39 3.47 -8.27
C TYR A 62 5.48 2.43 -7.60
N ILE A 63 4.31 2.16 -8.18
CA ILE A 63 3.32 1.18 -7.68
C ILE A 63 3.89 -0.24 -7.47
N ASN A 64 4.97 -0.60 -8.17
CA ASN A 64 5.62 -1.90 -7.99
C ASN A 64 6.19 -2.07 -6.57
N HIS A 65 6.58 -0.98 -5.90
CA HIS A 65 7.11 -1.03 -4.53
C HIS A 65 6.03 -1.40 -3.51
N PRO A 66 4.92 -0.63 -3.36
CA PRO A 66 3.84 -1.02 -2.45
C PRO A 66 3.27 -2.41 -2.77
N LEU A 67 3.23 -2.80 -4.05
CA LEU A 67 2.78 -4.14 -4.45
C LEU A 67 3.72 -5.25 -3.95
N ALA A 68 5.04 -5.07 -4.04
CA ALA A 68 6.02 -6.02 -3.53
C ALA A 68 5.95 -6.14 -1.99
N VAL A 69 5.82 -5.01 -1.28
CA VAL A 69 5.65 -4.99 0.18
C VAL A 69 4.38 -5.74 0.58
N ALA A 70 3.26 -5.46 -0.10
CA ALA A 70 1.98 -6.14 0.13
C ALA A 70 2.06 -7.64 -0.15
N PHE A 71 2.83 -8.08 -1.15
CA PHE A 71 3.04 -9.49 -1.44
C PHE A 71 3.77 -10.20 -0.30
N ILE A 72 4.84 -9.61 0.24
CA ILE A 72 5.56 -10.16 1.40
C ILE A 72 4.61 -10.30 2.59
N VAL A 73 3.80 -9.27 2.87
CA VAL A 73 2.81 -9.28 3.96
C VAL A 73 1.75 -10.37 3.75
N ALA A 74 1.30 -10.58 2.52
CA ALA A 74 0.34 -11.63 2.18
C ALA A 74 0.94 -13.04 2.31
N ASP A 75 2.19 -13.24 1.92
CA ASP A 75 2.93 -14.51 2.03
C ASP A 75 3.20 -14.89 3.51
N LEU A 76 3.32 -13.90 4.39
CA LEU A 76 3.35 -14.10 5.85
C LEU A 76 1.97 -14.45 6.45
N GLY A 77 0.90 -14.42 5.64
CA GLY A 77 -0.45 -14.80 6.04
C GLY A 77 -1.24 -13.73 6.79
N LEU A 78 -0.87 -12.45 6.68
CA LEU A 78 -1.60 -11.37 7.35
C LEU A 78 -2.96 -11.07 6.67
N ASP A 79 -3.82 -10.35 7.40
CA ASP A 79 -5.19 -10.05 7.00
C ASP A 79 -5.29 -8.99 5.89
N ASP A 80 -6.47 -8.88 5.30
CA ASP A 80 -6.79 -7.92 4.23
C ASP A 80 -6.58 -6.47 4.65
N VAL A 81 -6.86 -6.13 5.91
CA VAL A 81 -6.59 -4.80 6.50
C VAL A 81 -5.10 -4.48 6.48
N THR A 82 -4.23 -5.40 6.91
CA THR A 82 -2.78 -5.18 6.85
C THR A 82 -2.30 -5.05 5.40
N ILE A 83 -2.77 -5.91 4.50
CA ILE A 83 -2.36 -5.88 3.09
C ILE A 83 -2.81 -4.57 2.44
N ALA A 84 -4.02 -4.09 2.72
CA ALA A 84 -4.51 -2.80 2.26
C ALA A 84 -3.64 -1.65 2.79
N ALA A 85 -3.28 -1.68 4.07
CA ALA A 85 -2.36 -0.70 4.66
C ALA A 85 -0.96 -0.77 4.02
N ALA A 86 -0.44 -1.95 3.72
CA ALA A 86 0.83 -2.14 3.03
C ALA A 86 0.82 -1.55 1.61
N LEU A 87 -0.29 -1.67 0.87
CA LEU A 87 -0.45 -1.04 -0.45
C LEU A 87 -0.48 0.49 -0.38
N LEU A 88 -0.93 1.04 0.75
CA LEU A 88 -1.19 2.49 0.92
C LEU A 88 -0.13 3.21 1.77
N HIS A 89 0.89 2.50 2.28
CA HIS A 89 1.81 3.02 3.30
C HIS A 89 2.54 4.30 2.87
N ASP A 90 2.97 4.36 1.61
CA ASP A 90 3.66 5.52 1.03
C ASP A 90 2.69 6.57 0.48
N SER A 91 1.40 6.25 0.30
CA SER A 91 0.47 7.16 -0.35
C SER A 91 0.23 8.43 0.46
N VAL A 92 0.29 8.37 1.79
CA VAL A 92 0.13 9.55 2.65
C VAL A 92 1.39 10.43 2.68
N GLU A 93 2.57 9.83 2.48
CA GLU A 93 3.84 10.56 2.51
C GLU A 93 4.20 11.19 1.16
N ASP A 94 4.03 10.42 0.09
CA ASP A 94 4.54 10.77 -1.23
C ASP A 94 3.48 11.35 -2.18
N THR A 95 2.21 11.34 -1.77
CA THR A 95 1.09 11.78 -2.62
C THR A 95 0.12 12.69 -1.86
N GLY A 96 -1.01 13.04 -2.48
CA GLY A 96 -2.07 13.86 -1.88
C GLY A 96 -3.13 13.07 -1.09
N VAL A 97 -2.94 11.78 -0.84
CA VAL A 97 -3.88 10.97 -0.05
C VAL A 97 -3.81 11.38 1.42
N THR A 98 -4.97 11.59 2.06
CA THR A 98 -5.05 11.99 3.47
C THR A 98 -5.54 10.85 4.36
N LEU A 99 -5.21 10.89 5.65
CA LEU A 99 -5.67 9.91 6.62
C LEU A 99 -7.19 9.89 6.77
N GLU A 100 -7.86 11.04 6.63
CA GLU A 100 -9.32 11.15 6.66
C GLU A 100 -9.96 10.41 5.48
N LYS A 101 -9.34 10.50 4.29
CA LYS A 101 -9.75 9.73 3.12
C LYS A 101 -9.59 8.23 3.39
N LEU A 102 -8.47 7.81 3.98
CA LEU A 102 -8.23 6.41 4.32
C LEU A 102 -9.24 5.88 5.33
N SER A 103 -9.52 6.61 6.41
CA SER A 103 -10.50 6.21 7.41
C SER A 103 -11.90 6.06 6.79
N SER A 104 -12.33 7.05 6.00
CA SER A 104 -13.66 7.02 5.38
C SER A 104 -13.84 5.94 4.31
N GLU A 105 -12.79 5.62 3.56
CA GLU A 105 -12.88 4.68 2.44
C GLU A 105 -12.49 3.23 2.78
N PHE A 106 -11.63 3.03 3.79
CA PHE A 106 -11.04 1.72 4.13
C PHE A 106 -11.23 1.34 5.60
N GLY A 107 -11.66 2.28 6.45
CA GLY A 107 -11.86 2.08 7.88
C GLY A 107 -10.72 2.64 8.72
N GLU A 108 -11.03 2.88 10.00
CA GLU A 108 -10.10 3.44 11.00
C GLU A 108 -8.83 2.60 11.15
N ASP A 109 -8.92 1.27 11.11
CA ASP A 109 -7.76 0.38 11.28
C ASP A 109 -6.71 0.58 10.18
N VAL A 110 -7.13 0.71 8.91
CA VAL A 110 -6.21 0.95 7.79
C VAL A 110 -5.51 2.30 7.96
N ALA A 111 -6.28 3.35 8.29
CA ALA A 111 -5.73 4.68 8.52
C ALA A 111 -4.73 4.70 9.70
N TRP A 112 -5.06 4.01 10.79
CA TRP A 112 -4.22 3.89 11.98
C TRP A 112 -2.88 3.20 11.66
N ILE A 113 -2.92 2.09 10.92
CA ILE A 113 -1.70 1.37 10.54
C ILE A 113 -0.83 2.25 9.63
N VAL A 114 -1.42 2.87 8.60
CA VAL A 114 -0.69 3.73 7.66
C VAL A 114 -0.04 4.92 8.39
N ASP A 115 -0.78 5.61 9.25
CA ASP A 115 -0.25 6.69 10.08
C ASP A 115 0.91 6.21 10.98
N GLY A 116 0.78 5.02 11.56
CA GLY A 116 1.85 4.38 12.33
C GLY A 116 3.12 4.15 11.52
N VAL A 117 3.00 3.67 10.28
CA VAL A 117 4.15 3.44 9.38
C VAL A 117 4.80 4.76 8.98
N THR A 118 4.03 5.73 8.51
CA THR A 118 4.46 7.10 8.19
C THR A 118 5.23 7.75 9.34
N LYS A 119 4.71 7.67 10.57
CA LYS A 119 5.36 8.26 11.76
C LYS A 119 6.69 7.60 12.10
N LEU A 120 6.88 6.32 11.79
CA LEU A 120 8.17 5.63 11.97
C LEU A 120 9.23 6.10 10.98
N ASP A 121 8.83 6.54 9.79
CA ASP A 121 9.75 7.05 8.76
C ASP A 121 10.28 8.46 9.04
N ARG A 122 9.45 9.33 9.60
CA ARG A 122 9.81 10.74 9.91
C ARG A 122 10.78 10.90 11.07
N VAL A 123 11.31 9.80 11.59
CA VAL A 123 12.20 9.77 12.72
C VAL A 123 13.63 10.04 12.28
N GLN A 124 14.03 11.32 12.32
CA GLN A 124 15.43 11.71 12.11
C GLN A 124 16.12 11.95 13.46
N PHE A 125 17.35 11.44 13.61
CA PHE A 125 18.17 11.59 14.82
C PHE A 125 19.63 11.89 14.46
N ASP A 126 20.21 12.86 15.17
CA ASP A 126 21.49 13.50 14.84
C ASP A 126 22.76 12.67 15.13
N SER A 127 22.67 11.50 15.79
CA SER A 127 23.86 10.68 16.06
C SER A 127 23.61 9.17 15.89
N LYS A 128 24.56 8.45 15.26
CA LYS A 128 24.47 7.00 14.96
C LYS A 128 24.13 6.12 16.17
N ALA A 129 24.69 6.43 17.34
CA ALA A 129 24.43 5.66 18.57
C ALA A 129 23.04 5.96 19.16
N ALA A 130 22.61 7.23 19.12
CA ALA A 130 21.23 7.59 19.46
C ALA A 130 20.23 7.01 18.45
N GLN A 131 20.62 6.92 17.17
CA GLN A 131 19.82 6.39 16.07
C GLN A 131 19.46 4.92 16.30
N GLN A 132 20.42 4.07 16.70
CA GLN A 132 20.14 2.65 17.00
C GLN A 132 19.24 2.49 18.24
N ALA A 133 19.57 3.16 19.34
CA ALA A 133 18.79 3.05 20.59
C ALA A 133 17.36 3.61 20.45
N ALA A 134 17.20 4.70 19.72
CA ALA A 134 15.89 5.32 19.51
C ALA A 134 15.06 4.61 18.44
N THR A 135 15.67 4.04 17.39
CA THR A 135 14.96 3.16 16.45
C THR A 135 14.46 1.92 17.17
N MET A 136 15.28 1.28 18.02
CA MET A 136 14.81 0.17 18.88
C MET A 136 13.67 0.61 19.80
N ARG A 137 13.79 1.75 20.47
CA ARG A 137 12.73 2.27 21.36
C ARG A 137 11.43 2.56 20.61
N LYS A 138 11.50 3.09 19.38
CA LYS A 138 10.29 3.36 18.57
C LYS A 138 9.70 2.12 17.93
N MET A 139 10.53 1.18 17.50
CA MET A 139 10.06 -0.15 17.12
C MET A 139 9.31 -0.79 18.29
N LEU A 140 9.83 -0.71 19.52
CA LEU A 140 9.15 -1.21 20.72
C LEU A 140 7.83 -0.47 21.04
N VAL A 141 7.76 0.85 20.82
CA VAL A 141 6.51 1.62 21.00
C VAL A 141 5.48 1.30 19.92
N ALA A 142 5.91 1.14 18.67
CA ALA A 142 5.03 0.70 17.58
C ALA A 142 4.53 -0.74 17.82
N MET A 143 5.40 -1.66 18.26
CA MET A 143 5.01 -3.01 18.70
C MET A 143 4.02 -3.00 19.85
N ALA A 144 4.12 -2.03 20.77
CA ALA A 144 3.21 -1.91 21.90
C ALA A 144 1.80 -1.45 21.50
N GLN A 145 1.63 -0.92 20.28
CA GLN A 145 0.34 -0.41 19.80
C GLN A 145 -0.26 -1.28 18.68
N ASP A 146 0.55 -1.71 17.71
CA ASP A 146 0.11 -2.64 16.67
C ASP A 146 1.30 -3.30 15.97
N LEU A 147 1.44 -4.63 16.09
CA LEU A 147 2.51 -5.40 15.46
C LEU A 147 2.49 -5.29 13.92
N ARG A 148 1.32 -5.06 13.32
CA ARG A 148 1.14 -4.94 11.87
C ARG A 148 1.99 -3.80 11.29
N VAL A 149 2.09 -2.68 12.01
CA VAL A 149 2.92 -1.53 11.63
C VAL A 149 4.40 -1.91 11.51
N LEU A 150 4.91 -2.69 12.46
CA LEU A 150 6.32 -3.13 12.42
C LEU A 150 6.54 -4.10 11.26
N ILE A 151 5.63 -5.05 11.03
CA ILE A 151 5.76 -6.04 9.96
C ILE A 151 5.82 -5.34 8.60
N ILE A 152 4.92 -4.39 8.33
CA ILE A 152 4.96 -3.59 7.11
C ILE A 152 6.30 -2.85 6.99
N LYS A 153 6.79 -2.25 8.09
CA LYS A 153 8.06 -1.52 8.07
C LYS A 153 9.29 -2.39 7.81
N LEU A 154 9.26 -3.64 8.27
CA LEU A 154 10.32 -4.60 7.98
C LEU A 154 10.24 -5.07 6.52
N ALA A 155 9.03 -5.32 6.01
CA ALA A 155 8.81 -5.71 4.62
C ALA A 155 9.22 -4.61 3.63
N ASP A 156 8.97 -3.34 3.98
CA ASP A 156 9.37 -2.16 3.20
C ASP A 156 10.90 -2.00 3.05
N ARG A 157 11.68 -2.61 3.94
CA ARG A 157 13.15 -2.54 3.94
C ARG A 157 13.85 -3.69 3.21
N LEU A 158 13.11 -4.69 2.74
CA LEU A 158 13.63 -5.87 2.02
C LEU A 158 13.75 -5.60 0.52
#